data_AF-A0A4Q7Z938-F1
#
_entry.id   AF-A0A4Q7Z938-F1
#
_cell.length_a   1.000
_cell.length_b   1.000
_cell.length_c   1.000
_cell.angle_alpha   90.00
_cell.angle_beta   90.00
_cell.angle_gamma   90.00
#
_symmetry.space_group_name_H-M   'P 1'
#
loop_
_entity.id
_entity.type
_entity.pdbx_description
1 polymer ?
#
loop_
_entity_poly.entity_id
_entity_poly.type
_entity_poly.pdbx_seq_one_letter_code
_entity_poly.pdbx_strand_id
1 'polypeptide(L)'
;MSNSDFDDEFDETADPVDEEPDTGDEPAEAPAEGAAPASDGALSDVAEAESLTVSSKEALRRQLEEEMERFLSRGGKIVEVPADETSDPPRKPVSSYGSKPI
;
A
#
# COMPACT_ATOMS: atom_id res chain seq x y z
N MET A 1 11.16 40.11 -6.50
CA MET A 1 10.90 39.07 -5.48
C MET A 1 12.15 38.21 -5.44
N SER A 2 12.88 38.29 -4.33
CA SER A 2 14.12 37.54 -4.10
C SER A 2 13.73 36.11 -3.72
N ASN A 3 14.18 35.11 -4.47
CA ASN A 3 14.09 33.70 -4.07
C ASN A 3 15.50 33.23 -3.67
N SER A 4 15.97 33.76 -2.55
CA SER A 4 17.09 33.20 -1.78
C SER A 4 16.49 32.75 -0.46
N ASP A 5 16.37 31.44 -0.25
CA ASP A 5 16.29 30.76 1.08
C ASP A 5 15.80 29.30 0.95
N PHE A 6 16.31 28.55 -0.03
CA PHE A 6 16.13 27.08 0.00
C PHE A 6 17.33 26.38 -0.65
N ASP A 7 18.52 26.76 -0.21
CA ASP A 7 19.74 26.03 -0.52
C ASP A 7 20.68 26.15 0.69
N ASP A 8 21.01 25.00 1.26
CA ASP A 8 22.05 24.73 2.25
C ASP A 8 21.97 25.35 3.66
N GLU A 9 21.28 24.66 4.59
CA GLU A 9 21.84 24.40 5.93
C GLU A 9 21.09 23.20 6.56
N PHE A 10 21.23 22.00 5.99
CA PHE A 10 21.12 20.81 6.83
C PHE A 10 22.47 20.71 7.56
N ASP A 11 22.54 21.33 8.73
CA ASP A 11 23.73 21.34 9.58
C ASP A 11 24.03 19.91 10.03
N GLU A 12 24.93 19.24 9.32
CA GLU A 12 25.41 17.88 9.62
C GLU A 12 26.24 17.83 10.93
N THR A 13 26.38 18.96 11.64
CA THR A 13 26.95 19.05 12.99
C THR A 13 25.92 19.35 14.09
N ALA A 14 24.64 19.46 13.75
CA ALA A 14 23.57 19.46 14.73
C ALA A 14 23.53 18.08 15.42
N ASP A 15 23.96 18.07 16.68
CA ASP A 15 23.91 16.92 17.60
C ASP A 15 22.60 16.15 17.40
N PRO A 16 22.61 14.81 17.21
CA PRO A 16 21.37 14.07 17.11
C PRO A 16 20.61 14.34 18.41
N VAL A 17 19.44 14.98 18.31
CA VAL A 17 18.50 15.05 19.43
C VAL A 17 18.26 13.61 19.85
N ASP A 18 18.87 13.23 20.97
CA ASP A 18 18.65 11.98 21.66
C ASP A 18 17.20 11.98 22.12
N GLU A 19 16.31 11.62 21.19
CA GLU A 19 14.90 11.44 21.46
C GLU A 19 14.77 10.11 22.21
N GLU A 20 15.03 10.16 23.51
CA GLU A 20 14.59 9.11 24.43
C GLU A 20 13.10 8.90 24.20
N PRO A 21 12.63 7.67 23.91
CA PRO A 21 11.21 7.39 23.95
C PRO A 21 10.76 7.36 25.42
N ASP A 22 10.51 8.54 26.00
CA ASP A 22 9.65 8.68 27.18
C ASP A 22 8.21 8.42 26.75
N THR A 23 7.87 7.13 26.65
CA THR A 23 6.48 6.68 26.54
C THR A 23 6.20 5.76 27.71
N GLY A 24 6.08 6.40 28.89
CA GLY A 24 5.35 5.85 30.03
C GLY A 24 3.88 5.65 29.66
N ASP A 25 3.57 4.51 29.06
CA ASP A 25 2.20 4.02 28.88
C ASP A 25 1.72 3.43 30.20
N GLU A 26 1.21 4.30 31.08
CA GLU A 26 0.30 3.87 32.15
C GLU A 26 -1.12 3.82 31.56
N PRO A 27 -1.76 2.64 31.42
CA PRO A 27 -3.11 2.57 30.90
C PRO A 27 -4.10 3.14 31.94
N ALA A 28 -4.55 4.36 31.69
CA ALA A 28 -5.64 4.98 32.41
C ALA A 28 -6.97 4.25 32.09
N GLU A 29 -7.50 3.55 33.07
CA GLU A 29 -8.86 3.01 33.07
C GLU A 29 -9.88 4.17 33.01
N ALA A 30 -10.67 4.24 31.94
CA ALA A 30 -11.83 5.11 31.84
C ALA A 30 -13.06 4.30 31.37
N PRO A 31 -14.07 4.06 32.23
CA PRO A 31 -15.33 3.50 31.80
C PRO A 31 -16.22 4.65 31.33
N ALA A 32 -16.53 4.70 30.03
CA ALA A 32 -17.54 5.59 29.49
C ALA A 32 -18.51 4.79 28.62
N GLU A 33 -19.58 4.33 29.27
CA GLU A 33 -20.83 3.93 28.65
C GLU A 33 -21.41 5.11 27.87
N GLY A 34 -21.79 4.90 26.60
CA GLY A 34 -22.39 5.93 25.76
C GLY A 34 -22.87 5.39 24.42
N ALA A 35 -24.05 4.77 24.43
CA ALA A 35 -24.70 4.22 23.25
C ALA A 35 -25.12 5.31 22.24
N ALA A 36 -24.75 5.12 20.97
CA ALA A 36 -25.44 5.64 19.80
C ALA A 36 -25.47 4.54 18.72
N PRO A 37 -26.62 4.12 18.17
CA PRO A 37 -26.64 3.11 17.13
C PRO A 37 -26.37 3.82 15.81
N ALA A 38 -25.10 4.16 15.56
CA ALA A 38 -24.66 4.53 14.24
C ALA A 38 -24.72 3.27 13.36
N SER A 39 -25.70 3.28 12.46
CA SER A 39 -25.85 2.49 11.23
C SER A 39 -24.83 1.36 11.04
N ASP A 40 -25.32 0.12 10.94
CA ASP A 40 -24.56 -1.11 10.67
C ASP A 40 -23.56 -1.00 9.49
N GLY A 41 -23.79 -0.07 8.54
CA GLY A 41 -22.87 0.25 7.45
C GLY A 41 -21.69 1.18 7.79
N ALA A 42 -21.81 2.06 8.79
CA ALA A 42 -20.73 2.99 9.14
C ALA A 42 -19.54 2.28 9.81
N LEU A 43 -19.80 1.18 10.52
CA LEU A 43 -18.77 0.34 11.13
C LEU A 43 -18.02 -0.49 10.08
N SER A 44 -18.73 -0.98 9.05
CA SER A 44 -18.09 -1.68 7.93
C SER A 44 -17.28 -0.75 7.04
N ASP A 45 -17.80 0.46 6.76
CA ASP A 45 -17.07 1.45 5.96
C ASP A 45 -15.78 1.91 6.65
N VAL A 46 -15.77 2.04 7.97
CA VAL A 46 -14.56 2.37 8.75
C VAL A 46 -13.56 1.21 8.73
N ALA A 47 -14.01 -0.03 8.92
CA ALA A 47 -13.13 -1.20 8.84
C ALA A 47 -12.56 -1.42 7.42
N GLU A 48 -13.35 -1.16 6.37
CA GLU A 48 -12.86 -1.17 4.98
C GLU A 48 -11.89 -0.02 4.73
N ALA A 49 -12.18 1.18 5.23
CA ALA A 49 -11.29 2.33 5.10
C ALA A 49 -9.94 2.12 5.82
N GLU A 50 -9.94 1.47 6.98
CA GLU A 50 -8.71 1.06 7.66
C GLU A 50 -7.88 0.13 6.77
N SER A 51 -8.49 -0.88 6.15
CA SER A 51 -7.81 -1.79 5.19
C SER A 51 -7.27 -1.09 3.92
N LEU A 52 -7.81 0.08 3.58
CA LEU A 52 -7.38 0.92 2.47
C LEU A 52 -6.18 1.83 2.83
N THR A 53 -5.84 1.96 4.12
CA THR A 53 -4.68 2.75 4.55
C THR A 53 -3.35 2.07 4.22
N VAL A 54 -2.29 2.87 4.13
CA VAL A 54 -0.93 2.40 3.84
C VAL A 54 -0.43 1.46 4.95
N SER A 55 -0.75 1.76 6.21
CA SER A 55 -0.33 0.96 7.37
C SER A 55 -0.93 -0.45 7.39
N SER A 56 -2.20 -0.61 7.00
CA SER A 56 -2.81 -1.94 6.89
C SER A 56 -2.17 -2.81 5.81
N LYS A 57 -1.51 -2.23 4.81
CA LYS A 57 -0.78 -2.95 3.76
C LYS A 57 0.72 -3.10 4.05
N GLU A 58 1.23 -2.53 5.14
CA GLU A 58 2.66 -2.62 5.47
C GLU A 58 3.11 -4.06 5.68
N ALA A 59 2.31 -4.90 6.35
CA ALA A 59 2.66 -6.31 6.56
C ALA A 59 2.82 -7.06 5.22
N LEU A 60 1.89 -6.84 4.30
CA LEU A 60 1.95 -7.39 2.94
C LEU A 60 3.15 -6.84 2.16
N ARG A 61 3.48 -5.57 2.35
CA ARG A 61 4.65 -4.94 1.72
C ARG A 61 5.95 -5.57 2.21
N ARG A 62 6.12 -5.71 3.52
CA ARG A 62 7.31 -6.35 4.13
C ARG A 62 7.47 -7.81 3.66
N GLN A 63 6.37 -8.57 3.62
CA GLN A 63 6.38 -9.93 3.10
C GLN A 63 6.86 -9.97 1.63
N LEU A 64 6.32 -9.08 0.79
CA LEU A 64 6.71 -9.00 -0.61
C LEU A 64 8.19 -8.61 -0.77
N GLU A 65 8.69 -7.68 0.05
CA GLU A 65 10.10 -7.27 0.08
C GLU A 65 11.03 -8.46 0.43
N GLU A 66 10.71 -9.25 1.45
CA GLU A 66 11.47 -10.47 1.79
C GLU A 66 11.45 -11.50 0.66
N GLU A 67 10.29 -11.71 0.01
CA GLU A 67 10.17 -12.62 -1.12
C GLU A 67 10.98 -12.14 -2.34
N MET A 68 10.98 -10.84 -2.61
CA MET A 68 11.80 -10.23 -3.65
C MET A 68 13.30 -10.42 -3.35
N GLU A 69 13.74 -10.12 -2.14
CA GLU A 69 15.13 -10.32 -1.71
C GLU A 69 15.56 -11.78 -1.88
N ARG A 70 14.72 -12.73 -1.44
CA ARG A 70 14.98 -14.15 -1.59
C ARG A 70 15.08 -14.56 -3.06
N PHE A 71 14.20 -14.02 -3.92
CA PHE A 71 14.21 -14.30 -5.35
C PHE A 71 15.50 -13.79 -6.02
N LEU A 72 15.91 -12.57 -5.70
CA LEU A 72 17.15 -11.97 -6.21
C LEU A 72 18.39 -12.70 -5.67
N SER A 73 18.42 -13.03 -4.38
CA SER A 73 19.50 -13.81 -3.73
C SER A 73 19.70 -15.17 -4.37
N ARG A 74 18.61 -15.81 -4.79
CA ARG A 74 18.64 -17.11 -5.48
C ARG A 74 19.14 -16.99 -6.93
N GLY A 75 19.38 -15.78 -7.43
CA GLY A 75 19.82 -15.50 -8.80
C GLY A 75 18.66 -15.31 -9.79
N GLY A 76 17.45 -15.06 -9.30
CA GLY A 76 16.32 -14.63 -10.12
C GLY A 76 16.56 -13.23 -10.71
N LYS A 77 15.92 -12.94 -11.86
CA LYS A 77 16.05 -11.65 -12.57
C LYS A 77 14.66 -11.11 -12.86
N ILE A 78 14.50 -9.80 -12.74
CA ILE A 78 13.26 -9.09 -13.09
C ILE A 78 13.36 -8.69 -14.57
N VAL A 79 12.30 -8.94 -15.33
CA VAL A 79 12.18 -8.55 -16.74
C VAL A 79 11.05 -7.54 -16.84
N GLU A 80 11.29 -6.43 -17.53
CA GLU A 80 10.28 -5.43 -17.82
C GLU A 80 9.37 -5.94 -18.94
N VAL A 81 8.07 -6.04 -18.65
CA VAL A 81 7.06 -6.42 -19.65
C VAL A 81 6.48 -5.13 -20.25
N PRO A 82 6.63 -4.91 -21.57
CA PRO A 82 6.03 -3.75 -22.22
C PRO A 82 4.49 -3.84 -22.20
N ALA A 83 3.82 -2.69 -22.17
CA ALA A 83 2.37 -2.61 -22.01
C ALA A 83 1.55 -3.34 -23.11
N ASP A 84 2.15 -3.58 -24.28
CA ASP A 84 1.50 -4.24 -25.42
C ASP A 84 1.64 -5.78 -25.39
N GLU A 85 2.40 -6.36 -24.45
CA GLU A 85 2.54 -7.82 -24.30
C GLU A 85 1.37 -8.42 -23.52
N THR A 86 0.22 -8.47 -24.17
CA THR A 86 -0.86 -9.40 -23.79
C THR A 86 -0.60 -10.73 -24.52
N SER A 87 -0.33 -11.82 -23.80
CA SER A 87 0.13 -13.09 -24.39
C SER A 87 -0.83 -13.74 -25.40
N ASP A 88 -2.09 -13.32 -25.45
CA ASP A 88 -3.01 -13.61 -26.55
C ASP A 88 -3.95 -12.40 -26.74
N PRO A 89 -3.79 -11.62 -27.82
CA PRO A 89 -4.73 -10.53 -28.09
C PRO A 89 -6.13 -11.11 -28.32
N PRO A 90 -7.20 -10.41 -27.89
CA PRO A 90 -8.56 -10.89 -28.06
C PRO A 90 -8.85 -11.18 -29.54
N ARG A 91 -9.21 -12.43 -29.86
CA ARG A 91 -9.53 -12.82 -31.23
C ARG A 91 -10.88 -12.28 -31.65
N LYS A 92 -10.97 -11.83 -32.90
CA LYS A 92 -12.24 -11.46 -33.52
C LYS A 92 -13.17 -12.69 -33.51
N PRO A 93 -14.46 -12.52 -33.17
CA PRO A 93 -15.41 -13.63 -33.22
C PRO A 93 -15.56 -14.13 -34.66
N VAL A 94 -15.49 -15.44 -34.86
CA VAL A 94 -15.79 -16.08 -36.15
C VAL A 94 -17.30 -16.35 -36.23
N SER A 95 -17.95 -15.87 -37.28
CA SER A 95 -19.36 -16.21 -37.52
C SER A 95 -19.46 -17.66 -37.97
N SER A 96 -20.14 -18.50 -37.17
CA SER A 96 -20.46 -19.89 -37.53
C SER A 96 -21.78 -20.02 -38.31
N TYR A 97 -22.41 -18.88 -38.67
CA TYR A 97 -23.71 -18.86 -39.33
C TYR A 97 -23.59 -19.37 -40.77
N GLY A 98 -24.42 -20.36 -41.14
CA GLY A 98 -24.41 -20.97 -42.48
C GLY A 98 -23.59 -22.26 -42.65
N SER A 99 -22.89 -22.72 -41.59
CA SER A 99 -22.21 -24.03 -41.60
C SER A 99 -23.12 -25.21 -41.27
N LYS A 100 -24.36 -24.94 -40.84
CA LYS A 100 -25.40 -25.96 -40.68
C LYS A 100 -26.06 -26.20 -42.06
N PRO A 101 -25.98 -27.41 -42.63
CA PRO A 101 -26.77 -27.73 -43.82
C PRO A 101 -28.26 -27.62 -43.47
N ILE A 102 -29.04 -27.11 -44.43
CA ILE A 102 -30.51 -27.09 -44.38
C ILE A 102 -31.10 -28.41 -44.85
#